data_AF-A0A9R0IYL8-F1
#
_entry.id   AF-A0A9R0IYL8-F1
#
_cell.length_a   1.000
_cell.length_b   1.000
_cell.length_c   1.000
_cell.angle_alpha   90.00
_cell.angle_beta   90.00
_cell.angle_gamma   90.00
#
_symmetry.space_group_name_H-M   'P 1'
#
loop_
_entity.id
_entity.type
_entity.pdbx_description
1 polymer ?
#
loop_
_entity_poly.entity_id
_entity_poly.type
_entity_poly.pdbx_seq_one_letter_code
_entity_poly.pdbx_strand_id
1 'polypeptide(L)'
;MENLLKSIESVSFYVRCAAQMVILAGPGVLISTFCLGAALKLSFPYDWNWKTSLLLGGLLSATDPVAVVALLKELGASKKLSTIIEGESLMNDGTAIVVYQLFYQMVLGRSFNWALSLKYLVQVSFGAVGFGIAFGVASVLWLGFIFNDTVIEITLTLAVSYVAYFTQDKEKFEDQLHDMAVMLERLEGWRQKLLLEIDSQSSEIEKLFEENSNLTSAYQEARGVAFTLET
;
A
#
# COMPACT_ATOMS: atom_id res chain seq x y z
N MET A 1 -0.32 24.22 21.31
CA MET A 1 1.11 24.25 21.71
C MET A 1 1.60 22.86 22.14
N GLU A 2 0.87 22.15 23.01
CA GLU A 2 1.25 20.80 23.47
C GLU A 2 1.35 19.74 22.35
N ASN A 3 0.40 19.71 21.40
CA ASN A 3 0.45 18.78 20.26
C ASN A 3 1.65 19.04 19.33
N LEU A 4 2.03 20.32 19.17
CA LEU A 4 3.20 20.71 18.40
C LEU A 4 4.50 20.25 19.07
N LEU A 5 4.60 20.42 20.39
CA LEU A 5 5.75 19.95 21.16
C LEU A 5 5.89 18.43 21.11
N LYS A 6 4.79 17.68 21.30
CA LYS A 6 4.77 16.21 21.16
C LYS A 6 5.20 15.76 19.76
N SER A 7 4.76 16.47 18.72
CA SER A 7 5.17 16.19 17.33
C SER A 7 6.67 16.40 17.13
N ILE A 8 7.21 17.51 17.64
CA ILE A 8 8.65 17.83 17.51
C ILE A 8 9.51 16.82 18.27
N GLU A 9 9.11 16.44 19.48
CA GLU A 9 9.81 15.42 20.27
C GLU A 9 9.81 14.06 19.58
N SER A 10 8.68 13.66 19.00
CA SER A 10 8.56 12.44 18.21
C SER A 10 9.51 12.45 17.02
N VAL A 11 9.52 13.52 16.21
CA VAL A 11 10.43 13.65 15.07
C VAL A 11 11.90 13.60 15.49
N SER A 12 12.27 14.34 16.55
CA SER A 12 13.65 14.32 17.07
C SER A 12 14.07 12.92 17.52
N PHE A 13 13.15 12.15 18.11
CA PHE A 13 13.39 10.78 18.53
C PHE A 13 13.70 9.85 17.34
N TYR A 14 12.92 9.93 16.26
CA TYR A 14 13.16 9.15 15.04
C TYR A 14 14.51 9.50 14.40
N VAL A 15 14.82 10.79 14.27
CA VAL A 15 16.09 11.25 13.68
C VAL A 15 17.30 10.75 14.47
N ARG A 16 17.20 10.70 15.81
CA ARG A 16 18.28 10.16 16.67
C ARG A 16 18.49 8.66 16.48
N CYS A 17 17.45 7.91 16.12
CA CYS A 17 17.53 6.47 15.90
C CYS A 17 17.87 6.10 14.45
N ALA A 18 17.63 7.00 13.49
CA ALA A 18 17.82 6.77 12.05
C ALA A 18 19.24 6.33 11.69
N ALA A 19 20.27 6.92 12.31
CA ALA A 19 21.66 6.51 12.05
C ALA A 19 21.90 5.03 12.39
N GLN A 20 21.30 4.53 13.47
CA GLN A 20 21.43 3.12 13.87
C GLN A 20 20.69 2.21 12.88
N MET A 21 19.49 2.61 12.45
CA MET A 21 18.70 1.89 11.45
C MET A 21 19.46 1.78 10.12
N VAL A 22 20.04 2.88 9.63
CA VAL A 22 20.80 2.92 8.36
C VAL A 22 22.07 2.07 8.42
N ILE A 23 22.81 2.13 9.53
CA ILE A 23 24.05 1.37 9.67
C ILE A 23 23.78 -0.14 9.75
N LEU A 24 22.65 -0.54 10.34
CA LEU A 24 22.28 -1.95 10.42
C LEU A 24 21.67 -2.43 9.09
N ALA A 25 20.77 -1.65 8.49
CA ALA A 25 20.10 -2.02 7.24
C ALA A 25 20.99 -1.91 5.99
N GLY A 26 21.96 -0.98 5.93
CA GLY A 26 22.83 -0.85 4.75
C GLY A 26 23.90 -1.94 4.71
N PRO A 27 24.98 -1.81 5.50
CA PRO A 27 26.02 -2.82 5.63
C PRO A 27 25.51 -4.21 6.02
N GLY A 28 24.55 -4.32 6.95
CA GLY A 28 24.06 -5.60 7.43
C GLY A 28 23.46 -6.44 6.32
N VAL A 29 22.64 -5.82 5.44
CA VAL A 29 22.02 -6.48 4.28
C VAL A 29 23.04 -6.96 3.27
N LEU A 30 24.11 -6.20 3.04
CA LEU A 30 25.19 -6.63 2.15
C LEU A 30 25.93 -7.85 2.72
N ILE A 31 26.16 -7.86 4.03
CA ILE A 31 26.81 -8.98 4.72
C ILE A 31 25.92 -10.22 4.69
N SER A 32 24.64 -10.11 5.05
CA SER A 32 23.69 -11.23 5.00
C SER A 32 23.49 -11.76 3.59
N THR A 33 23.39 -10.88 2.59
CA THR A 33 23.34 -11.27 1.16
C THR A 33 24.55 -12.12 0.78
N PHE A 34 25.75 -11.70 1.17
CA PHE A 34 26.98 -12.44 0.87
C PHE A 34 27.03 -13.79 1.62
N CYS A 35 26.70 -13.80 2.91
CA CYS A 35 26.68 -15.02 3.73
C CYS A 35 25.65 -16.03 3.20
N LEU A 36 24.42 -15.59 2.92
CA LEU A 36 23.36 -16.44 2.36
C LEU A 36 23.74 -16.91 0.95
N GLY A 37 24.23 -16.03 0.09
CA GLY A 37 24.66 -16.40 -1.26
C GLY A 37 25.81 -17.40 -1.26
N ALA A 38 26.80 -17.24 -0.38
CA ALA A 38 27.89 -18.20 -0.21
C ALA A 38 27.37 -19.54 0.34
N ALA A 39 26.50 -19.52 1.35
CA ALA A 39 25.88 -20.72 1.90
C ALA A 39 25.09 -21.48 0.83
N LEU A 40 24.30 -20.77 0.02
CA LEU A 40 23.54 -21.33 -1.10
C LEU A 40 24.47 -21.99 -2.13
N LYS A 41 25.54 -21.28 -2.52
CA LYS A 41 26.51 -21.77 -3.51
C LYS A 41 27.24 -23.03 -3.05
N LEU A 42 27.57 -23.11 -1.76
CA LEU A 42 28.33 -24.22 -1.18
C LEU A 42 27.46 -25.42 -0.78
N SER A 43 26.21 -25.19 -0.39
CA SER A 43 25.33 -26.23 0.15
C SER A 43 24.52 -26.95 -0.94
N PHE A 44 24.15 -26.25 -2.01
CA PHE A 44 23.28 -26.81 -3.04
C PHE A 44 24.06 -27.28 -4.28
N PRO A 45 23.79 -28.50 -4.80
CA PRO A 45 24.50 -29.08 -5.93
C PRO A 45 23.93 -28.61 -7.29
N TYR A 46 23.56 -27.33 -7.42
CA TYR A 46 22.93 -26.80 -8.63
C TYR A 46 23.90 -26.07 -9.57
N ASP A 47 25.20 -26.06 -9.26
CA ASP A 47 26.26 -25.37 -10.02
C ASP A 47 25.96 -23.90 -10.35
N TRP A 48 25.15 -23.24 -9.51
CA TRP A 48 24.78 -21.84 -9.72
C TRP A 48 26.00 -20.93 -9.77
N ASN A 49 25.98 -19.93 -10.65
CA ASN A 49 27.03 -18.93 -10.66
C ASN A 49 26.91 -18.01 -9.43
N TRP A 50 27.98 -17.30 -9.08
CA TRP A 50 27.98 -16.37 -7.94
C TRP A 50 26.86 -15.32 -8.05
N LYS A 51 26.61 -14.82 -9.25
CA LYS A 51 25.54 -13.86 -9.53
C LYS A 51 24.16 -14.39 -9.14
N THR A 52 23.86 -15.63 -9.50
CA THR A 52 22.57 -16.28 -9.19
C THR A 52 22.44 -16.57 -7.71
N SER A 53 23.53 -16.99 -7.06
CA SER A 53 23.53 -17.29 -5.63
C SER A 53 23.37 -16.01 -4.79
N LEU A 54 24.06 -14.93 -5.17
CA LEU A 54 23.94 -13.61 -4.53
C LEU A 54 22.61 -12.92 -4.84
N LEU A 55 22.03 -13.16 -6.02
CA LEU A 55 20.66 -12.72 -6.33
C LEU A 55 19.65 -13.30 -5.33
N LEU A 56 19.71 -14.62 -5.10
CA LEU A 56 18.85 -15.29 -4.12
C LEU A 56 19.21 -14.88 -2.69
N GLY A 57 20.51 -14.71 -2.39
CA GLY A 57 20.96 -14.18 -1.10
C GLY A 57 20.38 -12.79 -0.79
N GLY A 58 20.32 -11.90 -1.79
CA GLY A 58 19.73 -10.56 -1.65
C GLY A 58 18.23 -10.63 -1.44
N LEU A 59 17.54 -11.52 -2.17
CA LEU A 59 16.11 -11.77 -1.98
C LEU A 59 15.78 -12.25 -0.56
N LEU A 60 16.61 -13.13 0.00
CA LEU A 60 16.42 -13.72 1.33
C LEU A 60 16.96 -12.86 2.47
N SER A 61 17.61 -11.73 2.16
CA SER A 61 18.21 -10.85 3.17
C SER A 61 17.19 -9.95 3.87
N ALA A 62 16.03 -9.71 3.25
CA ALA A 62 14.94 -8.97 3.86
C ALA A 62 14.39 -9.74 5.07
N THR A 63 14.24 -9.08 6.21
CA THR A 63 13.78 -9.68 7.47
C THR A 63 12.54 -8.97 7.99
N ASP A 64 11.51 -9.74 8.34
CA ASP A 64 10.28 -9.24 8.96
C ASP A 64 10.29 -9.53 10.48
N PRO A 65 10.43 -8.51 11.34
CA PRO A 65 10.49 -8.66 12.77
C PRO A 65 9.12 -8.53 13.43
N VAL A 66 8.00 -8.48 12.69
CA VAL A 66 6.65 -8.21 13.27
C VAL A 66 6.34 -9.10 14.47
N ALA A 67 6.58 -10.42 14.34
CA ALA A 67 6.34 -11.36 15.44
C ALA A 67 7.29 -11.13 16.63
N VAL A 68 8.56 -10.83 16.36
CA VAL A 68 9.59 -10.59 17.39
C VAL A 68 9.30 -9.29 18.13
N VAL A 69 8.91 -8.24 17.42
CA VAL A 69 8.56 -6.93 17.99
C VAL A 69 7.30 -7.05 18.84
N ALA A 70 6.29 -7.81 18.42
CA ALA A 70 5.10 -8.06 19.22
C ALA A 70 5.45 -8.72 20.56
N LEU A 71 6.25 -9.79 20.53
CA LEU A 71 6.71 -10.47 21.73
C LEU A 71 7.57 -9.56 22.64
N LEU A 72 8.49 -8.79 22.07
CA LEU A 72 9.33 -7.86 22.84
C LEU A 72 8.49 -6.79 23.53
N LYS A 73 7.43 -6.30 22.89
CA LYS A 73 6.49 -5.35 23.50
C LYS A 73 5.74 -5.98 24.69
N GLU A 74 5.28 -7.22 24.55
CA GLU A 74 4.67 -7.97 25.67
C GLU A 74 5.62 -8.17 26.85
N LEU A 75 6.92 -8.36 26.57
CA LEU A 75 7.97 -8.51 27.58
C LEU A 75 8.47 -7.18 28.18
N GLY A 76 7.87 -6.04 27.81
CA GLY A 76 8.20 -4.74 28.37
C GLY A 76 9.36 -4.01 27.67
N ALA A 77 9.67 -4.34 26.43
CA ALA A 77 10.69 -3.63 25.65
C ALA A 77 10.36 -2.13 25.52
N SER A 78 11.40 -1.30 25.60
CA SER A 78 11.24 0.15 25.45
C SER A 78 10.71 0.51 24.05
N LYS A 79 9.95 1.61 23.97
CA LYS A 79 9.49 2.18 22.69
C LYS A 79 10.65 2.43 21.72
N LYS A 80 11.82 2.81 22.24
CA LYS A 80 13.05 3.01 21.46
C LYS A 80 13.53 1.75 20.79
N LEU A 81 13.59 0.63 21.51
CA LEU A 81 14.02 -0.64 20.94
C LEU A 81 13.04 -1.11 19.86
N SER A 82 11.74 -1.02 20.13
CA SER A 82 10.70 -1.38 19.14
C SER A 82 10.82 -0.54 17.86
N THR A 83 10.94 0.78 18.01
CA THR A 83 11.09 1.70 16.87
C THR A 83 12.36 1.42 16.08
N ILE A 84 13.49 1.12 16.72
CA ILE A 84 14.74 0.79 16.03
C ILE A 84 14.59 -0.49 15.21
N ILE A 85 13.99 -1.54 15.78
CA ILE A 85 13.82 -2.83 15.08
C ILE A 85 12.83 -2.68 13.91
N GLU A 86 11.70 -2.01 14.12
CA GLU A 86 10.72 -1.72 13.06
C GLU A 86 11.36 -0.90 11.93
N GLY A 87 12.13 0.14 12.28
CA GLY A 87 12.81 1.00 11.31
C GLY A 87 13.94 0.31 10.56
N GLU A 88 14.69 -0.58 11.22
CA GLU A 88 15.74 -1.37 10.58
C GLU A 88 15.17 -2.33 9.54
N SER A 89 14.11 -3.07 9.88
CA SER A 89 13.43 -3.96 8.93
C SER A 89 12.87 -3.22 7.72
N LEU A 90 12.21 -2.07 7.93
CA LEU A 90 11.70 -1.27 6.83
C LEU A 90 12.83 -0.81 5.88
N MET A 91 13.98 -0.40 6.44
CA MET A 91 15.15 -0.01 5.65
C MET A 91 15.84 -1.21 5.00
N ASN A 92 15.83 -2.38 5.64
CA ASN A 92 16.35 -3.62 5.11
C ASN A 92 15.58 -4.01 3.85
N ASP A 93 14.25 -4.05 3.88
CA ASP A 93 13.41 -4.38 2.71
C ASP A 93 13.76 -3.49 1.50
N GLY A 94 13.87 -2.19 1.73
CA GLY A 94 14.29 -1.22 0.72
C GLY A 94 15.71 -1.47 0.20
N THR A 95 16.65 -1.86 1.05
CA THR A 95 18.03 -2.15 0.65
C THR A 95 18.12 -3.48 -0.11
N ALA A 96 17.42 -4.50 0.36
CA ALA A 96 17.37 -5.84 -0.22
C ALA A 96 16.84 -5.82 -1.66
N ILE A 97 15.79 -5.03 -1.95
CA ILE A 97 15.29 -4.91 -3.33
C ILE A 97 16.31 -4.24 -4.27
N VAL A 98 17.07 -3.24 -3.80
CA VAL A 98 18.14 -2.63 -4.62
C VAL A 98 19.27 -3.62 -4.89
N VAL A 99 19.66 -4.40 -3.88
CA VAL A 99 20.69 -5.45 -4.01
C VAL A 99 20.22 -6.56 -4.95
N TYR A 100 18.97 -7.00 -4.80
CA TYR A 100 18.33 -7.95 -5.71
C TYR A 100 18.35 -7.44 -7.16
N GLN A 101 17.92 -6.19 -7.39
CA GLN A 101 17.92 -5.60 -8.73
C GLN A 101 19.32 -5.54 -9.33
N LEU A 102 20.35 -5.18 -8.55
CA LEU A 102 21.74 -5.18 -9.00
C LEU A 102 22.17 -6.57 -9.54
N PHE A 103 21.97 -7.62 -8.76
CA PHE A 103 22.33 -8.97 -9.18
C PHE A 103 21.44 -9.51 -10.29
N TYR A 104 20.16 -9.12 -10.33
CA TYR A 104 19.22 -9.51 -11.38
C TYR A 104 19.72 -9.00 -12.74
N GLN A 105 20.15 -7.74 -12.79
CA GLN A 105 20.76 -7.16 -13.97
C GLN A 105 22.06 -7.87 -14.38
N MET A 106 22.88 -8.30 -13.41
CA MET A 106 24.09 -9.08 -13.68
C MET A 106 23.81 -10.47 -14.26
N VAL A 107 22.71 -11.10 -13.83
CA VAL A 107 22.24 -12.39 -14.35
C VAL A 107 21.71 -12.24 -15.78
N LEU A 108 21.02 -11.15 -16.10
CA LEU A 108 20.59 -10.80 -17.46
C LEU A 108 21.74 -10.43 -18.42
N GLY A 109 22.99 -10.49 -17.96
CA GLY A 109 24.17 -10.30 -18.79
C GLY A 109 24.81 -8.92 -18.71
N ARG A 110 24.28 -7.99 -17.89
CA ARG A 110 24.96 -6.69 -17.67
C ARG A 110 26.22 -6.87 -16.84
N SER A 111 27.33 -6.31 -17.28
CA SER A 111 28.59 -6.33 -16.55
C SER A 111 28.68 -5.13 -15.61
N PHE A 112 28.86 -5.40 -14.32
CA PHE A 112 29.16 -4.37 -13.33
C PHE A 112 30.57 -4.62 -12.77
N ASN A 113 31.39 -3.58 -12.75
CA ASN A 113 32.62 -3.58 -11.94
C ASN A 113 32.29 -3.06 -10.54
N TRP A 114 33.24 -3.16 -9.60
CA TRP A 114 33.05 -2.69 -8.22
C TRP A 114 32.55 -1.24 -8.13
N ALA A 115 33.14 -0.33 -8.90
CA ALA A 115 32.78 1.08 -8.90
C ALA A 115 31.36 1.33 -9.44
N LEU A 116 30.94 0.61 -10.49
CA LEU A 116 29.60 0.67 -11.06
C LEU A 116 28.56 0.07 -10.12
N SER A 117 28.88 -1.03 -9.44
CA SER A 117 28.00 -1.63 -8.42
C SER A 117 27.76 -0.64 -7.28
N LEU A 118 28.82 -0.03 -6.73
CA LEU A 118 28.69 0.95 -5.66
C LEU A 118 27.92 2.18 -6.12
N LYS A 119 28.22 2.69 -7.33
CA LYS A 119 27.49 3.81 -7.93
C LYS A 119 26.01 3.47 -8.09
N TYR A 120 25.68 2.27 -8.56
CA TYR A 120 24.30 1.81 -8.73
C TYR A 120 23.56 1.75 -7.39
N LEU A 121 24.15 1.12 -6.37
CA LEU A 121 23.56 1.04 -5.04
C LEU A 121 23.26 2.44 -4.48
N VAL A 122 24.25 3.34 -4.52
CA VAL A 122 24.09 4.72 -4.03
C VAL A 122 23.02 5.46 -4.85
N GLN A 123 23.12 5.44 -6.18
CA GLN A 123 22.21 6.18 -7.05
C GLN A 123 20.75 5.71 -6.89
N VAL A 124 20.52 4.40 -6.83
CA VAL A 124 19.16 3.84 -6.71
C VAL A 124 18.61 4.07 -5.31
N SER A 125 19.40 3.84 -4.24
CA SER A 125 18.94 4.08 -2.87
C SER A 125 18.61 5.55 -2.60
N PHE A 126 19.51 6.48 -2.96
CA PHE A 126 19.24 7.92 -2.78
C PHE A 126 18.16 8.43 -3.74
N GLY A 127 18.08 7.91 -4.95
CA GLY A 127 17.00 8.20 -5.89
C GLY A 127 15.64 7.80 -5.30
N ALA A 128 15.52 6.59 -4.78
CA ALA A 128 14.29 6.10 -4.14
C ALA A 128 13.88 6.97 -2.94
N VAL A 129 14.82 7.34 -2.07
CA VAL A 129 14.55 8.26 -0.95
C VAL A 129 14.08 9.62 -1.45
N GLY A 130 14.75 10.18 -2.47
CA GLY A 130 14.37 11.48 -3.06
C GLY A 130 12.95 11.46 -3.66
N PHE A 131 12.62 10.43 -4.43
CA PHE A 131 11.27 10.23 -4.98
C PHE A 131 10.23 10.04 -3.87
N GLY A 132 10.54 9.24 -2.85
CA GLY A 132 9.66 9.02 -1.70
C GLY A 132 9.35 10.32 -0.94
N ILE A 133 10.36 11.16 -0.71
CA ILE A 133 10.17 12.48 -0.09
C ILE A 133 9.32 13.38 -0.99
N ALA A 134 9.61 13.43 -2.29
CA ALA A 134 8.87 14.28 -3.23
C ALA A 134 7.37 13.93 -3.26
N PHE A 135 7.03 12.65 -3.43
CA PHE A 135 5.64 12.19 -3.41
C PHE A 135 5.00 12.31 -2.03
N GLY A 136 5.74 12.07 -0.95
CA GLY A 136 5.26 12.26 0.42
C GLY A 136 4.87 13.71 0.70
N VAL A 137 5.73 14.67 0.34
CA VAL A 137 5.44 16.11 0.48
C VAL A 137 4.24 16.51 -0.39
N ALA A 138 4.19 16.05 -1.65
CA ALA A 138 3.05 16.30 -2.52
C ALA A 138 1.74 15.76 -1.93
N SER A 139 1.76 14.56 -1.34
CA SER A 139 0.61 13.97 -0.65
C SER A 139 0.13 14.81 0.52
N VAL A 140 1.04 15.30 1.37
CA VAL A 140 0.68 16.14 2.53
C VAL A 140 0.09 17.47 2.06
N LEU A 141 0.65 18.07 1.01
CA LEU A 141 0.12 19.30 0.44
C LEU A 141 -1.31 19.10 -0.11
N TRP A 142 -1.55 17.99 -0.82
CA TRP A 142 -2.89 17.66 -1.34
C TRP A 142 -3.91 17.34 -0.25
N LEU A 143 -3.50 16.59 0.78
CA LEU A 143 -4.35 16.34 1.94
C LEU A 143 -4.76 17.64 2.65
N GLY A 144 -3.90 18.66 2.65
CA GLY A 144 -4.24 19.97 3.20
C GLY A 144 -5.40 20.70 2.50
N PHE A 145 -5.80 20.27 1.29
CA PHE A 145 -6.96 20.82 0.58
C PHE A 145 -8.26 20.06 0.82
N ILE A 146 -8.19 18.84 1.39
CA ILE A 146 -9.36 17.99 1.66
C ILE A 146 -9.74 18.19 3.12
N PHE A 147 -10.98 18.60 3.38
CA PHE A 147 -11.47 18.79 4.75
C PHE A 147 -12.56 17.77 5.09
N ASN A 148 -12.31 17.01 6.15
CA ASN A 148 -13.33 16.28 6.92
C ASN A 148 -13.98 15.08 6.22
N ASP A 149 -13.25 14.39 5.33
CA ASP A 149 -13.67 13.12 4.72
C ASP A 149 -12.56 12.07 4.80
N THR A 150 -12.71 11.13 5.74
CA THR A 150 -11.74 10.04 5.97
C THR A 150 -11.62 9.10 4.77
N VAL A 151 -12.68 8.91 3.98
CA VAL A 151 -12.66 8.02 2.81
C VAL A 151 -11.78 8.64 1.72
N ILE A 152 -11.89 9.95 1.51
CA ILE A 152 -11.05 10.67 0.54
C ILE A 152 -9.59 10.67 0.98
N GLU A 153 -9.29 10.88 2.26
CA GLU A 153 -7.91 10.84 2.78
C GLU A 153 -7.25 9.46 2.57
N ILE A 154 -7.96 8.38 2.88
CA ILE A 154 -7.47 7.01 2.67
C ILE A 154 -7.28 6.73 1.17
N THR A 155 -8.26 7.12 0.35
CA THR A 155 -8.20 6.87 -1.10
C THR A 155 -7.05 7.64 -1.74
N LEU A 156 -6.82 8.90 -1.34
CA LEU A 156 -5.73 9.73 -1.84
C LEU A 156 -4.37 9.16 -1.43
N THR A 157 -4.19 8.78 -0.16
CA THR A 157 -2.91 8.23 0.31
C THR A 157 -2.55 6.92 -0.39
N LEU A 158 -3.53 6.04 -0.63
CA LEU A 158 -3.34 4.84 -1.43
C LEU A 158 -3.03 5.16 -2.90
N ALA A 159 -3.77 6.09 -3.51
CA ALA A 159 -3.55 6.50 -4.90
C ALA A 159 -2.14 7.09 -5.10
N VAL A 160 -1.69 7.98 -4.21
CA VAL A 160 -0.35 8.55 -4.27
C VAL A 160 0.72 7.48 -4.08
N SER A 161 0.53 6.54 -3.14
CA SER A 161 1.47 5.44 -2.95
C SER A 161 1.60 4.57 -4.20
N TYR A 162 0.49 4.30 -4.89
CA TYR A 162 0.48 3.50 -6.12
C TYR A 162 1.15 4.25 -7.27
N VAL A 163 0.78 5.52 -7.50
CA VAL A 163 1.39 6.40 -8.51
C VAL A 163 2.90 6.50 -8.30
N ALA A 164 3.35 6.68 -7.05
CA ALA A 164 4.77 6.77 -6.71
C ALA A 164 5.55 5.50 -7.07
N TYR A 165 4.97 4.32 -6.88
CA TYR A 165 5.60 3.04 -7.24
C TYR A 165 5.80 2.90 -8.75
N PHE A 166 4.80 3.26 -9.56
CA PHE A 166 4.83 3.02 -11.01
C PHE A 166 5.52 4.14 -11.81
N THR A 167 5.72 5.32 -11.23
CA THR A 167 6.42 6.45 -11.89
C THR A 167 7.83 6.12 -12.38
N GLN A 168 8.48 5.08 -11.82
CA GLN A 168 9.82 4.67 -12.23
C GLN A 168 9.89 4.10 -13.66
N ASP A 169 8.77 3.64 -14.21
CA ASP A 169 8.71 3.02 -15.53
C ASP A 169 7.59 3.69 -16.35
N LYS A 170 7.97 4.64 -17.22
CA LYS A 170 7.02 5.52 -17.93
C LYS A 170 5.98 4.74 -18.73
N GLU A 171 6.38 3.65 -19.36
CA GLU A 171 5.51 2.81 -20.18
C GLU A 171 4.45 2.12 -19.30
N LYS A 172 4.88 1.54 -18.17
CA LYS A 172 3.94 0.98 -17.18
C LYS A 172 3.08 2.03 -16.49
N PHE A 173 3.61 3.24 -16.31
CA PHE A 173 2.87 4.34 -15.71
C PHE A 173 1.73 4.81 -16.62
N GLU A 174 1.99 4.94 -17.92
CA GLU A 174 0.97 5.28 -18.92
C GLU A 174 -0.11 4.19 -19.03
N ASP A 175 0.31 2.92 -19.13
CA ASP A 175 -0.62 1.78 -19.15
C ASP A 175 -1.52 1.74 -17.91
N GLN A 176 -0.97 2.05 -16.74
CA GLN A 176 -1.77 2.10 -15.52
C GLN A 176 -2.72 3.27 -15.40
N LEU A 177 -2.28 4.47 -15.79
CA LEU A 177 -3.19 5.61 -15.81
C LEU A 177 -4.37 5.31 -16.74
N HIS A 178 -4.11 4.62 -17.84
CA HIS A 178 -5.16 4.13 -18.72
C HIS A 178 -6.07 3.11 -18.03
N ASP A 179 -5.52 2.06 -17.41
CA ASP A 179 -6.31 1.05 -16.69
C ASP A 179 -7.15 1.64 -15.55
N MET A 180 -6.58 2.58 -14.79
CA MET A 180 -7.30 3.31 -13.74
C MET A 180 -8.41 4.18 -14.32
N ALA A 181 -8.17 4.89 -15.42
CA ALA A 181 -9.20 5.68 -16.10
C ALA A 181 -10.34 4.80 -16.61
N VAL A 182 -10.02 3.66 -17.23
CA VAL A 182 -11.00 2.67 -17.70
C VAL A 182 -11.80 2.09 -16.54
N MET A 183 -11.16 1.81 -15.40
CA MET A 183 -11.85 1.35 -14.18
C MET A 183 -12.79 2.40 -13.60
N LEU A 184 -12.36 3.68 -13.55
CA LEU A 184 -13.22 4.78 -13.10
C LEU A 184 -14.43 4.95 -14.01
N GLU A 185 -14.23 4.94 -15.32
CA GLU A 185 -15.34 5.03 -16.29
C GLU A 185 -16.31 3.86 -16.13
N ARG A 186 -15.80 2.63 -15.93
CA ARG A 186 -16.64 1.47 -15.61
C ARG A 186 -17.41 1.69 -14.33
N LEU A 187 -16.75 2.08 -13.23
CA LEU A 187 -17.39 2.31 -11.92
C LEU A 187 -18.50 3.37 -12.00
N GLU A 188 -18.26 4.46 -12.71
CA GLU A 188 -19.29 5.47 -12.98
C GLU A 188 -20.46 4.88 -13.77
N GLY A 189 -20.18 4.06 -14.79
CA GLY A 189 -21.21 3.33 -15.52
C GLY A 189 -22.05 2.40 -14.64
N TRP A 190 -21.41 1.65 -13.73
CA TRP A 190 -22.12 0.80 -12.76
C TRP A 190 -22.94 1.62 -11.78
N ARG A 191 -22.42 2.76 -11.30
CA ARG A 191 -23.16 3.68 -10.44
C ARG A 191 -24.42 4.17 -11.12
N GLN A 192 -24.34 4.59 -12.39
CA GLN A 192 -25.51 5.05 -13.15
C GLN A 192 -26.54 3.94 -13.35
N LYS A 193 -26.10 2.71 -13.67
CA LYS A 193 -27.00 1.55 -13.78
C LYS A 193 -27.73 1.24 -12.48
N LEU A 194 -27.01 1.26 -11.35
CA LEU A 194 -27.60 1.04 -10.03
C LEU A 194 -28.63 2.12 -9.69
N LEU A 195 -28.34 3.38 -10.00
CA LEU A 195 -29.29 4.47 -9.77
C LEU A 195 -30.57 4.31 -10.60
N LEU A 196 -30.45 3.89 -11.86
CA LEU A 196 -31.61 3.60 -12.71
C LEU A 196 -32.44 2.41 -12.21
N GLU A 197 -31.78 1.34 -11.76
CA GLU A 197 -32.46 0.17 -11.20
C GLU A 197 -33.23 0.53 -9.92
N ILE A 198 -32.60 1.32 -9.03
CA ILE A 198 -33.24 1.81 -7.80
C ILE A 198 -34.47 2.66 -8.14
N ASP A 199 -34.37 3.57 -9.11
CA ASP A 199 -35.48 4.43 -9.52
C ASP A 199 -36.64 3.62 -10.12
N SER A 200 -36.32 2.63 -10.95
CA SER A 200 -37.30 1.69 -11.51
C SER A 200 -38.04 0.91 -10.42
N GLN A 201 -37.31 0.33 -9.46
CA GLN A 201 -37.92 -0.39 -8.35
C GLN A 201 -38.76 0.51 -7.45
N SER A 202 -38.32 1.76 -7.23
CA SER A 202 -39.10 2.75 -6.47
C SER A 202 -40.46 3.02 -7.14
N SER A 203 -40.47 3.22 -8.46
CA SER A 203 -41.73 3.44 -9.22
C SER A 203 -42.66 2.23 -9.17
N GLU A 204 -42.11 1.01 -9.22
CA GLU A 204 -42.89 -0.22 -9.16
C GLU A 204 -43.52 -0.42 -7.77
N ILE A 205 -42.78 -0.12 -6.71
CA ILE A 205 -43.31 -0.11 -5.33
C ILE A 205 -44.44 0.92 -5.17
N GLU A 206 -44.28 2.11 -5.74
CA GLU A 206 -45.29 3.18 -5.66
C GLU A 206 -46.61 2.77 -6.34
N LYS A 207 -46.54 2.13 -7.51
CA LYS A 207 -47.72 1.55 -8.20
C LYS A 207 -48.43 0.49 -7.36
N LEU A 208 -47.66 -0.43 -6.76
CA LEU A 208 -48.23 -1.48 -5.90
C LEU A 208 -48.90 -0.89 -4.65
N PHE A 209 -48.36 0.21 -4.11
CA PHE A 209 -48.96 0.90 -2.97
C PHE A 209 -50.29 1.57 -3.35
N GLU A 210 -50.34 2.19 -4.53
CA GLU A 210 -51.55 2.82 -5.07
C GLU A 210 -52.64 1.77 -5.37
N GLU A 211 -52.26 0.62 -5.94
CA GLU A 211 -53.16 -0.52 -6.17
C GLU A 211 -53.73 -1.07 -4.86
N ASN A 212 -52.90 -1.28 -3.84
CA ASN A 212 -53.36 -1.74 -2.52
C ASN A 212 -54.29 -0.73 -1.83
N SER A 213 -54.03 0.57 -1.97
CA SER A 213 -54.90 1.63 -1.45
C SER A 213 -56.28 1.58 -2.10
N ASN A 214 -56.33 1.42 -3.42
CA ASN A 214 -57.57 1.28 -4.18
C ASN A 214 -58.35 0.02 -3.79
N LEU A 215 -57.67 -1.13 -3.66
CA LEU A 215 -58.28 -2.37 -3.19
C LEU A 215 -58.84 -2.25 -1.77
N THR A 216 -58.12 -1.58 -0.86
CA THR A 216 -58.56 -1.36 0.51
C THR A 216 -59.82 -0.48 0.56
N SER A 217 -59.86 0.57 -0.26
CA SER A 217 -61.02 1.46 -0.39
C SER A 217 -62.24 0.72 -0.94
N ALA A 218 -62.06 -0.08 -2.00
CA ALA A 218 -63.13 -0.90 -2.58
C ALA A 218 -63.65 -1.95 -1.59
N TYR A 219 -62.76 -2.56 -0.79
CA TYR A 219 -63.16 -3.52 0.26
C TYR A 219 -63.97 -2.84 1.37
N GLN A 220 -63.60 -1.63 1.80
CA GLN A 220 -64.36 -0.85 2.78
C GLN A 220 -65.75 -0.47 2.26
N GLU A 221 -65.85 -0.08 1.00
CA GLU A 221 -67.12 0.25 0.34
C GLU A 221 -68.04 -0.98 0.25
N ALA A 222 -67.53 -2.11 -0.24
CA ALA A 222 -68.28 -3.36 -0.31
C ALA A 222 -68.75 -3.85 1.08
N ARG A 223 -67.92 -3.70 2.11
CA ARG A 223 -68.28 -4.03 3.50
C ARG A 223 -69.37 -3.10 4.05
N GLY A 224 -69.34 -1.81 3.70
CA GLY A 224 -70.39 -0.85 4.05
C GLY A 224 -71.74 -1.23 3.43
N VAL A 225 -71.74 -1.61 2.15
CA VAL A 225 -72.96 -2.05 1.44
C VAL A 225 -73.54 -3.34 2.03
N ALA A 226 -72.69 -4.32 2.37
CA ALA A 226 -73.14 -5.56 3.00
C ALA A 226 -73.84 -5.29 4.35
N PHE A 227 -73.31 -4.37 5.16
CA PHE A 227 -73.89 -4.01 6.45
C PHE A 227 -75.26 -3.33 6.33
N THR A 228 -75.51 -2.58 5.26
CA THR A 228 -76.82 -1.97 4.97
C THR A 228 -77.88 -2.95 4.45
N LEU A 229 -77.48 -4.14 3.96
CA LEU A 229 -78.41 -5.17 3.48
C LEU A 229 -78.86 -6.13 4.60
N GLU A 230 -78.18 -6.14 5.75
CA GLU A 230 -78.53 -6.96 6.93
C GLU A 230 -79.43 -6.24 7.94
N THR A 231 -79.78 -4.96 7.72
CA THR A 231 -80.72 -4.16 8.53
C THR A 231 -82.03 -3.92 7.81
#